data_AF-A0A372L6S2-F1
#
_entry.id   AF-A0A372L6S2-F1
#
_cell.length_a   1.000
_cell.length_b   1.000
_cell.length_c   1.000
_cell.angle_alpha   90.00
_cell.angle_beta   90.00
_cell.angle_gamma   90.00
#
_symmetry.space_group_name_H-M   'P 1'
#
loop_
_entity.id
_entity.type
_entity.pdbx_description
1 polymer ?
#
loop_
_entity_poly.entity_id
_entity_poly.type
_entity_poly.pdbx_seq_one_letter_code
_entity_poly.pdbx_strand_id
1 'polypeptide(L)' 'MSLDNLDLEIFEHYVLGGIEYYVEVFREGDLFTAFASKKFSNPDFVEIVGKGTDLENQANAIKNAIINLEQQFM' A
#
# COMPACT_ATOMS: atom_id res chain seq x y z
N MET A 1 16.51 -14.47 -9.68
CA MET A 1 15.18 -14.41 -9.04
C MET A 1 14.21 -14.02 -10.12
N SER A 2 13.29 -14.92 -10.50
CA SER A 2 12.22 -14.58 -11.43
C SER A 2 11.10 -13.88 -10.66
N LEU A 3 10.38 -12.98 -11.33
CA LEU A 3 9.27 -12.17 -10.78
C LEU A 3 7.97 -12.98 -10.64
N ASP A 4 8.04 -14.31 -10.71
CA ASP A 4 6.92 -15.16 -11.11
C ASP A 4 5.86 -15.44 -10.02
N ASN A 5 5.94 -14.82 -8.82
CA ASN A 5 5.09 -15.21 -7.67
C ASN A 5 4.42 -14.04 -6.92
N LEU A 6 4.40 -12.82 -7.45
CA LEU A 6 3.64 -11.72 -6.83
C LEU A 6 2.29 -11.57 -7.53
N ASP A 7 1.29 -12.29 -7.05
CA ASP A 7 -0.09 -12.09 -7.46
C ASP A 7 -0.68 -10.89 -6.69
N LEU A 8 -1.24 -9.92 -7.42
CA LEU A 8 -2.03 -8.85 -6.83
C LEU A 8 -3.31 -9.49 -6.28
N GLU A 9 -3.45 -9.51 -4.96
CA GLU A 9 -4.64 -10.07 -4.32
C GLU A 9 -5.80 -9.08 -4.32
N ILE A 10 -5.53 -7.82 -3.96
CA ILE A 10 -6.56 -6.83 -3.68
C ILE A 10 -6.10 -5.42 -4.11
N PHE A 11 -7.03 -4.69 -4.72
CA PHE A 11 -6.97 -3.24 -4.89
C PHE A 11 -8.16 -2.60 -4.17
N GLU A 12 -7.89 -1.80 -3.13
CA GLU A 12 -8.92 -1.23 -2.27
C GLU A 12 -8.72 0.26 -2.03
N HIS A 13 -9.85 0.96 -1.80
CA HIS A 13 -9.87 2.38 -1.47
C HIS A 13 -10.18 2.56 0.01
N TYR A 14 -9.36 3.35 0.69
CA TYR A 14 -9.49 3.66 2.11
C TYR A 14 -9.68 5.16 2.33
N VAL A 15 -10.56 5.53 3.27
CA VAL A 15 -10.71 6.92 3.71
C VAL A 15 -10.31 7.01 5.18
N LEU A 16 -9.21 7.71 5.46
CA LEU A 16 -8.71 7.94 6.81
C LEU A 16 -8.57 9.45 7.04
N GLY A 17 -9.26 9.98 8.05
CA GLY A 17 -9.21 11.42 8.35
C GLY A 17 -9.70 12.34 7.22
N GLY A 18 -10.52 11.82 6.29
CA GLY A 18 -10.98 12.56 5.11
C GLY A 18 -10.02 12.54 3.92
N ILE A 19 -8.91 11.79 4.01
CA ILE A 19 -7.96 11.59 2.92
C ILE A 19 -8.23 10.24 2.28
N GLU A 20 -8.26 10.20 0.95
CA GLU A 20 -8.39 8.97 0.17
C GLU A 20 -7.03 8.33 -0.09
N TYR A 21 -6.97 7.01 0.10
CA TYR A 21 -5.81 6.18 -0.13
C TYR A 21 -6.17 5.04 -1.08
N TYR A 22 -5.29 4.79 -2.02
CA TYR A 22 -5.35 3.67 -2.95
C TYR A 22 -4.34 2.64 -2.46
N VAL A 23 -4.80 1.41 -2.21
CA VAL A 23 -3.95 0.38 -1.61
C VAL A 23 -3.96 -0.87 -2.46
N GLU A 24 -2.78 -1.29 -2.86
CA GLU A 24 -2.50 -2.56 -3.52
C GLU A 24 -1.93 -3.53 -2.48
N VAL A 25 -2.45 -4.75 -2.43
CA VAL A 25 -1.95 -5.79 -1.54
C VAL A 25 -1.55 -7.02 -2.34
N PHE A 26 -0.33 -7.48 -2.09
CA PHE A 26 0.25 -8.70 -2.63
C PHE A 26 0.52 -9.68 -1.50
N ARG A 27 0.47 -10.97 -1.80
CA ARG A 27 0.80 -12.03 -0.85
C ARG A 27 1.85 -12.97 -1.42
N GLU A 28 2.85 -13.27 -0.60
CA GLU A 28 3.88 -14.26 -0.90
C GLU A 28 3.96 -15.25 0.28
N GLY A 29 3.34 -16.42 0.12
CA GLY A 29 3.20 -17.38 1.22
C GLY A 29 2.28 -16.82 2.31
N ASP A 30 2.80 -16.62 3.52
CA ASP A 30 2.05 -15.98 4.62
C ASP A 30 2.28 -14.46 4.67
N LEU A 31 3.28 -13.94 3.95
CA LEU A 31 3.60 -12.52 3.99
C LEU A 31 2.62 -11.68 3.14
N PHE A 32 1.90 -10.78 3.79
CA PHE A 32 1.19 -9.68 3.13
C PHE A 32 2.12 -8.48 2.95
N THR A 33 2.16 -7.94 1.74
CA THR A 33 2.82 -6.68 1.40
C THR A 33 1.80 -5.73 0.81
N ALA A 34 1.60 -4.58 1.45
CA ALA A 34 0.71 -3.53 0.98
C ALA A 34 1.49 -2.29 0.53
N PHE A 35 1.00 -1.65 -0.52
CA PHE A 35 1.48 -0.40 -1.07
C PHE A 35 0.34 0.60 -1.06
N ALA A 36 0.49 1.71 -0.33
CA ALA A 36 -0.51 2.76 -0.23
C ALA A 36 -0.04 4.01 -0.97
N SER A 37 -0.92 4.64 -1.72
CA SER A 37 -0.67 5.91 -2.39
C SER A 37 -1.83 6.89 -2.23
N LYS A 38 -1.58 8.16 -2.49
CA LYS A 38 -2.60 9.21 -2.64
C LYS A 38 -2.67 9.56 -4.13
N LYS A 39 -3.86 9.57 -4.71
CA LYS A 39 -4.04 10.04 -6.09
C LYS A 39 -3.82 11.54 -6.14
N PHE A 40 -2.64 11.94 -6.58
CA PHE A 40 -2.39 13.34 -6.92
C PHE A 40 -3.02 13.61 -8.28
N SER A 41 -3.79 14.68 -8.37
CA SER A 41 -4.41 15.15 -9.61
C SER A 41 -3.40 15.61 -10.68
N ASN A 42 -2.09 15.49 -10.41
CA ASN A 42 -1.03 15.93 -11.29
C ASN A 42 -0.29 14.72 -11.91
N PRO A 43 -0.35 14.52 -13.23
CA PRO A 43 0.31 13.41 -13.92
C PRO A 43 1.85 13.48 -13.89
N ASP A 44 2.44 14.63 -13.53
CA ASP A 44 3.89 14.80 -13.41
C ASP A 44 4.43 14.46 -12.01
N PHE A 45 3.55 14.10 -11.07
CA PHE A 45 3.96 13.79 -9.71
C PHE A 45 4.45 12.35 -9.62
N VAL A 46 5.68 12.17 -9.11
CA VAL A 46 6.15 10.84 -8.69
C VAL A 46 5.23 10.40 -7.55
N GLU A 47 4.44 9.35 -7.81
CA GLU A 47 3.54 8.79 -6.80
C GLU A 47 4.36 8.38 -5.58
N ILE A 48 4.16 9.08 -4.47
CA ILE A 48 4.77 8.71 -3.21
C ILE A 48 3.97 7.51 -2.70
N VAL A 49 4.66 6.40 -2.50
CA VAL A 49 4.07 5.14 -2.07
C VAL A 49 4.61 4.80 -0.68
N GLY A 50 3.71 4.52 0.25
CA GLY A 50 4.04 3.90 1.53
C GLY A 50 4.00 2.39 1.42
N LYS A 51 5.01 1.70 1.92
CA LYS A 51 5.05 0.24 1.96
C LYS A 51 4.79 -0.27 3.38
N GLY A 52 3.95 -1.28 3.52
CA GLY A 52 3.69 -1.97 4.78
C GLY A 52 3.70 -3.48 4.60
N THR A 53 4.11 -4.22 5.63
CA THR A 53 4.13 -5.69 5.60
C THR A 53 3.61 -6.28 6.90
N ASP A 54 3.00 -7.46 6.84
CA ASP A 54 2.59 -8.26 8.01
C ASP A 54 2.53 -9.74 7.60
N LEU A 55 2.92 -10.66 8.49
CA LEU A 55 3.02 -12.10 8.18
C LEU A 55 1.70 -12.86 8.30
N GLU A 56 0.66 -12.27 8.88
CA GLU A 56 -0.58 -13.01 9.18
C GLU A 56 -1.83 -12.15 8.97
N ASN A 57 -1.68 -10.83 8.87
CA ASN A 57 -2.80 -9.91 8.87
C ASN A 57 -2.68 -8.83 7.78
N GLN A 58 -3.47 -9.01 6.73
CA GLN A 58 -3.63 -8.06 5.62
C GLN A 58 -3.93 -6.62 6.10
N ALA A 59 -4.83 -6.45 7.06
CA ALA A 59 -5.24 -5.12 7.54
C ALA A 59 -4.09 -4.39 8.26
N ASN A 60 -3.20 -5.13 8.93
CA ASN A 60 -2.00 -4.55 9.52
C ASN A 60 -1.01 -4.10 8.43
N ALA A 61 -0.81 -4.92 7.38
CA ALA A 61 0.04 -4.53 6.25
C ALA A 61 -0.46 -3.22 5.61
N ILE A 62 -1.78 -3.12 5.36
CA ILE A 62 -2.43 -1.91 4.84
C ILE A 62 -2.23 -0.71 5.78
N LYS A 63 -2.50 -0.89 7.08
CA LYS A 63 -2.32 0.18 8.07
C LYS A 63 -0.88 0.68 8.12
N ASN A 64 0.09 -0.23 8.09
CA ASN A 64 1.52 0.09 8.05
C ASN A 64 1.89 0.85 6.77
N ALA A 65 1.33 0.47 5.62
CA ALA A 65 1.56 1.15 4.35
C ALA A 65 1.06 2.61 4.41
N ILE A 66 -0.14 2.84 4.94
CA ILE A 66 -0.70 4.20 5.11
C ILE A 66 0.13 5.03 6.10
N ILE A 67 0.52 4.47 7.25
CA ILE A 67 1.36 5.17 8.24
C ILE A 67 2.70 5.57 7.62
N ASN A 68 3.34 4.66 6.89
CA ASN A 68 4.63 4.92 6.25
C ASN A 68 4.50 5.92 5.10
N LEU A 69 3.35 6.01 4.44
CA LEU A 69 3.05 7.07 3.48
C LEU A 69 2.97 8.43 4.19
N GLU A 70 2.20 8.55 5.26
CA GLU A 70 2.05 9.81 6.00
C GLU A 70 3.37 10.33 6.57
N GLN A 71 4.23 9.42 7.04
CA GLN A 71 5.55 9.80 7.57
C GLN A 71 6.46 10.47 6.55
N GLN A 72 6.24 10.25 5.25
CA GLN A 72 7.04 10.89 4.19
C GLN A 72 6.62 12.35 3.92
N PHE A 73 5.47 12.78 4.46
CA PHE A 73 4.97 14.16 4.34
C PHE A 73 5.20 15.01 5.61
N MET A 74 5.76 14.43 6.66
CA MET A 74 6.17 15.13 7.90
C MET A 74 7.62 15.59 7.82
#